data_AF-A0A7H8SL68-F1
#
_entry.id   AF-A0A7H8SL68-F1
#
_cell.length_a   1.000
_cell.length_b   1.000
_cell.length_c   1.000
_cell.angle_alpha   90.00
_cell.angle_beta   90.00
_cell.angle_gamma   90.00
#
_symmetry.space_group_name_H-M   'P 1'
#
loop_
_entity.id
_entity.type
_entity.pdbx_description
1 polymer ?
#
loop_
_entity_poly.entity_id
_entity_poly.type
_entity_poly.pdbx_seq_one_letter_code
_entity_poly.pdbx_strand_id
1 'polypeptide(L)' 'MKISHIVIVGYLVLAFFTAIYGNFWGDYDYKGFAYNLGRGLIWPAVWFPAFGKFLGGLFIIAFVAYLTLSKR' A
#
# COMPACT_ATOMS: atom_id res chain seq x y z
N MET A 1 8.64 5.10 24.63
CA MET A 1 8.68 4.30 23.38
C MET A 1 9.82 4.79 22.51
N LYS A 2 10.56 3.90 21.82
CA LYS A 2 11.56 4.35 20.82
C LYS A 2 10.84 4.98 19.61
N ILE A 3 11.48 5.95 18.94
CA ILE A 3 10.93 6.66 17.76
C ILE A 3 10.42 5.70 16.69
N SER A 4 11.14 4.60 16.44
CA SER A 4 10.71 3.56 15.49
C SER A 4 9.31 2.99 15.78
N HIS A 5 8.98 2.76 17.06
CA HIS A 5 7.65 2.25 17.44
C HIS A 5 6.58 3.30 17.21
N ILE A 6 6.87 4.58 17.46
CA ILE A 6 5.92 5.68 17.23
C ILE A 6 5.58 5.77 15.75
N VAL A 7 6.59 5.66 14.87
CA VAL A 7 6.39 5.68 13.42
C VAL A 7 5.56 4.47 12.96
N ILE A 8 5.87 3.28 13.45
CA ILE A 8 5.13 2.06 13.10
C ILE A 8 3.67 2.17 13.56
N VAL A 9 3.43 2.59 14.80
CA VAL A 9 2.06 2.75 15.33
C VAL A 9 1.31 3.80 14.54
N GLY A 10 1.91 4.97 14.27
CA GLY A 10 1.30 6.01 13.45
C GLY A 10 0.93 5.49 12.06
N TYR A 11 1.83 4.74 11.41
CA TYR A 11 1.57 4.12 10.12
C TYR A 11 0.38 3.15 10.17
N LEU A 12 0.32 2.27 11.18
CA LEU A 12 -0.75 1.29 11.34
C LEU A 12 -2.10 1.94 11.68
N VAL A 13 -2.11 3.02 12.46
CA VAL A 13 -3.32 3.79 12.75
C VAL A 13 -3.88 4.41 11.48
N LEU A 14 -3.02 5.05 10.66
CA LEU A 14 -3.45 5.60 9.36
C LEU A 14 -3.93 4.50 8.40
N ALA A 15 -3.26 3.35 8.41
CA ALA A 15 -3.67 2.20 7.63
C ALA A 15 -5.07 1.70 8.02
N PHE A 16 -5.33 1.60 9.32
CA PHE A 16 -6.62 1.18 9.85
C PHE A 16 -7.73 2.15 9.47
N PHE A 17 -7.54 3.46 9.68
CA PHE A 17 -8.54 4.46 9.29
C PHE A 17 -8.79 4.48 7.78
N THR A 18 -7.74 4.31 6.98
CA THR A 18 -7.89 4.20 5.52
C THR A 18 -8.70 2.96 5.13
N ALA A 19 -8.49 1.84 5.81
CA ALA A 19 -9.27 0.62 5.57
C ALA A 19 -10.74 0.78 5.93
N ILE A 20 -11.03 1.37 7.09
CA ILE A 20 -12.40 1.67 7.53
C ILE A 20 -13.08 2.62 6.55
N TYR A 21 -12.41 3.73 6.19
CA TYR A 21 -12.93 4.68 5.22
C TYR A 21 -13.21 4.00 3.88
N GLY A 22 -12.24 3.23 3.37
CA GLY A 22 -12.37 2.50 2.10
C GLY A 22 -13.52 1.50 2.09
N ASN A 23 -13.78 0.83 3.21
CA ASN A 23 -14.83 -0.18 3.33
C ASN A 23 -16.25 0.39 3.30
N PHE A 24 -16.46 1.60 3.81
CA PHE A 24 -17.79 2.19 3.92
C PHE A 24 -18.06 3.30 2.90
N TRP A 25 -17.02 4.02 2.45
CA TRP A 25 -17.16 5.21 1.59
C TRP A 25 -16.17 5.27 0.42
N GLY A 26 -15.29 4.28 0.26
CA GLY A 26 -14.29 4.30 -0.80
C GLY A 26 -14.81 3.73 -2.12
N ASP A 27 -14.07 3.97 -3.20
CA ASP A 27 -14.36 3.42 -4.54
C ASP A 27 -14.42 1.89 -4.62
N TYR A 28 -14.04 1.19 -3.55
CA TYR A 28 -14.01 -0.26 -3.43
C TYR A 28 -14.82 -0.76 -2.22
N ASP A 29 -15.83 -0.01 -1.81
CA ASP A 29 -16.80 -0.36 -0.75
C ASP A 29 -17.56 -1.67 -1.05
N TYR A 30 -17.80 -1.96 -2.33
CA TYR A 30 -18.39 -3.21 -2.81
C TYR A 30 -17.48 -4.43 -2.64
N LYS A 31 -16.20 -4.23 -2.30
CA LYS A 31 -15.25 -5.31 -1.99
C LYS A 31 -15.28 -5.60 -0.49
N GLY A 32 -15.06 -6.87 -0.13
CA GLY A 32 -15.01 -7.27 1.27
C GLY A 32 -13.92 -6.56 2.08
N PHE A 33 -14.12 -6.47 3.40
CA PHE A 33 -13.23 -5.74 4.32
C PHE A 33 -11.75 -6.12 4.19
N ALA A 34 -11.43 -7.40 3.97
CA ALA A 34 -10.04 -7.85 3.79
C ALA A 34 -9.32 -7.16 2.62
N TYR A 35 -10.04 -6.85 1.53
CA TYR A 35 -9.50 -6.10 0.40
C TYR A 35 -9.17 -4.65 0.79
N ASN A 36 -10.11 -3.98 1.47
CA ASN A 36 -9.92 -2.61 1.94
C ASN A 36 -8.85 -2.52 3.05
N LEU A 37 -8.70 -3.57 3.88
CA LEU A 37 -7.62 -3.69 4.85
C LEU A 37 -6.24 -3.77 4.16
N GLY A 38 -6.12 -4.60 3.13
CA GLY A 38 -4.91 -4.68 2.31
C GLY A 38 -4.55 -3.34 1.69
N ARG A 39 -5.55 -2.61 1.16
CA ARG A 39 -5.35 -1.24 0.63
C ARG A 39 -4.96 -0.25 1.73
N GLY A 40 -5.54 -0.36 2.91
CA GLY A 40 -5.16 0.44 4.08
C GLY A 40 -3.69 0.25 4.47
N LEU A 41 -3.17 -0.98 4.45
CA LEU A 41 -1.75 -1.24 4.75
C LEU A 41 -0.77 -0.56 3.79
N ILE A 42 -1.22 -0.21 2.58
CA ILE A 42 -0.46 0.56 1.58
C ILE A 42 -1.05 1.97 1.37
N TRP A 43 -1.67 2.55 2.41
CA TRP A 43 -2.39 3.82 2.35
C TRP A 43 -1.65 4.97 1.65
N PRO A 44 -0.30 5.13 1.71
CA PRO A 44 0.36 6.23 1.00
C PRO A 44 0.17 6.11 -0.52
N ALA A 45 0.21 4.89 -1.07
CA ALA A 45 -0.05 4.65 -2.48
C ALA A 45 -1.52 4.86 -2.86
N VAL A 46 -2.44 4.72 -1.90
CA VAL A 46 -3.87 4.98 -2.08
C VAL A 46 -4.17 6.48 -2.09
N TRP A 47 -3.59 7.24 -1.16
CA TRP A 47 -3.81 8.69 -1.04
C TRP A 47 -3.04 9.48 -2.11
N PHE A 48 -1.89 8.96 -2.55
CA PHE A 48 -1.05 9.60 -3.58
C PHE A 48 -0.93 8.69 -4.81
N PRO A 49 -1.89 8.76 -5.76
CA PRO A 49 -1.91 7.87 -6.92
C PRO A 49 -0.64 7.91 -7.78
N ALA A 50 0.00 9.09 -7.90
CA ALA A 50 1.26 9.22 -8.61
C ALA A 50 2.39 8.41 -7.95
N PHE A 51 2.47 8.43 -6.63
CA PHE A 51 3.44 7.63 -5.86
C PHE A 51 3.17 6.14 -6.02
N GLY A 52 1.91 5.71 -5.94
CA GLY A 52 1.53 4.31 -6.17
C GLY A 52 1.92 3.82 -7.57
N LYS A 53 1.64 4.62 -8.61
CA LYS A 53 2.03 4.31 -10.00
C LYS A 53 3.54 4.24 -10.17
N PHE A 54 4.28 5.18 -9.58
CA PHE A 54 5.74 5.20 -9.63
C PHE A 54 6.34 3.93 -8.98
N LEU A 55 5.90 3.58 -7.77
CA LEU A 55 6.36 2.36 -7.11
C LEU A 55 6.00 1.10 -7.91
N GLY A 56 4.77 1.02 -8.43
CA GLY A 56 4.35 -0.09 -9.28
C GLY A 56 5.24 -0.25 -10.53
N GLY A 57 5.52 0.85 -11.22
CA GLY A 57 6.44 0.84 -12.36
C GLY A 57 7.86 0.42 -11.98
N LEU A 58 8.38 0.92 -10.84
CA LEU A 58 9.69 0.54 -10.33
C LEU A 58 9.77 -0.96 -10.03
N PHE A 59 8.76 -1.54 -9.38
CA PHE A 59 8.71 -2.98 -9.09
C PHE A 59 8.66 -3.82 -10.36
N ILE A 60 7.90 -3.39 -11.38
CA ILE A 60 7.85 -4.09 -12.67
C ILE A 60 9.22 -4.08 -13.34
N ILE A 61 9.87 -2.93 -13.42
CA ILE A 61 11.21 -2.80 -14.02
C ILE A 61 12.22 -3.68 -13.26
N ALA A 62 12.22 -3.62 -11.94
CA ALA A 62 13.10 -4.44 -11.10
C ALA A 62 12.86 -5.94 -11.31
N PHE A 63 11.60 -6.36 -11.39
CA PHE A 63 11.23 -7.76 -11.61
C PHE A 63 11.65 -8.26 -13.00
N VAL A 64 11.41 -7.46 -14.05
CA VAL A 64 11.85 -7.78 -15.41
C VAL A 64 13.38 -7.86 -15.47
N ALA A 65 14.08 -6.87 -14.93
CA ALA A 65 15.55 -6.87 -14.87
C ALA A 65 16.08 -8.09 -14.14
N TYR A 66 15.47 -8.45 -13.00
CA TYR A 66 15.81 -9.67 -12.26
C TYR A 66 15.63 -10.91 -13.14
N LEU A 67 14.49 -11.10 -13.78
CA LEU A 67 14.24 -12.28 -14.62
C LEU A 67 15.18 -12.35 -15.84
N THR A 68 15.49 -11.22 -16.46
CA THR A 68 16.37 -11.15 -17.64
C THR A 68 17.84 -11.34 -17.29
N LEU A 69 18.30 -10.78 -16.17
CA LEU A 69 19.71 -10.86 -15.76
C LEU A 69 20.02 -12.10 -14.92
N SER A 70 19.05 -12.65 -14.18
CA SER A 70 19.24 -13.84 -13.33
C SER A 70 19.41 -15.15 -14.12
N LYS A 71 19.10 -15.16 -15.43
CA LYS A 71 19.28 -16.32 -16.31
C LYS A 71 20.59 -16.30 -17.11
N ARG A 72 21.45 -15.30 -16.89
CA ARG A 72 22.85 -15.29 -17.34
C ARG A 72 23.76 -15.75 -16.21
#